data_AF-A0A1W9VF51-F1
#
_entry.id   AF-A0A1W9VF51-F1
#
_cell.length_a   1.000
_cell.length_b   1.000
_cell.length_c   1.000
_cell.angle_alpha   90.00
_cell.angle_beta   90.00
_cell.angle_gamma   90.00
#
_symmetry.space_group_name_H-M   'P 1'
#
loop_
_entity.id
_entity.type
_entity.pdbx_description
1 polymer ?
#
loop_
_entity_poly.entity_id
_entity_poly.type
_entity_poly.pdbx_seq_one_letter_code
_entity_poly.pdbx_strand_id
1 'polypeptide(L)'
;MASSSSNTPPKRNNNRNRYKGKRNSKNISSYGGPSFLCSICGKNIRDLSSAITEKSTGEPAHFDCIIKNLAKNESVKENEKIVYLGNGKFGIINYENNQNKNFQIIKEIEYEEAKEEQPDWRNRLKKEIL
;
A
#
# COMPACT_ATOMS: atom_id res chain seq x y z
N MET A 1 42.14 -60.45 1.14
CA MET A 1 42.25 -59.34 2.11
C MET A 1 43.34 -58.40 1.64
N ALA A 2 43.14 -57.09 1.82
CA ALA A 2 43.99 -55.93 1.46
C ALA A 2 43.42 -55.04 0.33
N SER A 3 42.94 -53.89 0.77
CA SER A 3 42.31 -52.77 0.09
C SER A 3 43.31 -51.88 -0.65
N SER A 4 42.86 -51.15 -1.69
CA SER A 4 43.37 -49.83 -2.12
C SER A 4 42.42 -49.25 -3.19
N SER A 5 41.31 -48.62 -2.80
CA SER A 5 41.13 -47.16 -2.73
C SER A 5 41.78 -46.35 -3.85
N SER A 6 40.98 -45.94 -4.84
CA SER A 6 41.15 -44.64 -5.51
C SER A 6 39.78 -43.96 -5.63
N ASN A 7 39.52 -43.06 -4.68
CA ASN A 7 38.39 -42.15 -4.68
C ASN A 7 38.71 -40.96 -5.59
N THR A 8 37.99 -40.82 -6.70
CA THR A 8 37.86 -39.52 -7.38
C THR A 8 36.38 -39.25 -7.60
N PRO A 9 35.78 -38.21 -6.96
CA PRO A 9 34.39 -37.89 -7.18
C PRO A 9 34.22 -37.25 -8.57
N PRO A 10 33.18 -37.60 -9.34
CA PRO A 10 32.89 -36.89 -10.59
C PRO A 10 32.45 -35.45 -10.29
N LYS A 11 33.04 -34.50 -11.03
CA LYS A 11 32.81 -33.05 -10.94
C LYS A 11 31.31 -32.72 -11.10
N ARG A 12 30.69 -32.14 -10.06
CA ARG A 12 29.33 -31.57 -10.12
C ARG A 12 29.31 -30.40 -11.12
N ASN A 13 28.69 -30.64 -12.26
CA ASN A 13 28.45 -29.62 -13.27
C ASN A 13 27.35 -28.66 -12.77
N ASN A 14 27.75 -27.49 -12.25
CA ASN A 14 26.83 -26.45 -11.78
C ASN A 14 26.21 -25.72 -12.98
N ASN A 15 25.31 -26.38 -13.69
CA ASN A 15 24.41 -25.73 -14.64
C ASN A 15 23.32 -24.98 -13.84
N ARG A 16 23.72 -23.91 -13.16
CA ARG A 16 22.78 -22.95 -12.56
C ARG A 16 22.18 -22.15 -13.72
N ASN A 17 21.14 -22.74 -14.32
CA ASN A 17 20.19 -22.02 -15.16
C ASN A 17 19.73 -20.79 -14.37
N ARG A 18 20.34 -19.64 -14.68
CA ARG A 18 19.84 -18.32 -14.31
C ARG A 18 18.43 -18.25 -14.87
N TYR A 19 17.44 -18.42 -14.01
CA TYR A 19 16.07 -18.01 -14.27
C TYR A 19 16.09 -16.48 -14.42
N LYS A 20 16.55 -15.98 -15.58
CA LYS A 20 16.25 -14.64 -16.06
C LYS A 20 14.79 -14.68 -16.44
N GLY A 21 13.91 -14.60 -15.43
CA GLY A 21 12.52 -14.28 -15.65
C GLY A 21 12.49 -12.99 -16.45
N LYS A 22 12.04 -13.09 -17.71
CA LYS A 22 11.70 -11.92 -18.51
C LYS A 22 10.77 -11.09 -17.65
N ARG A 23 11.25 -9.96 -17.12
CA ARG A 23 10.38 -8.94 -16.56
C ARG A 23 9.59 -8.44 -17.75
N ASN A 24 8.42 -9.03 -17.91
CA ASN A 24 7.43 -8.60 -18.87
C ASN A 24 7.16 -7.14 -18.50
N SER A 25 7.75 -6.21 -19.25
CA SER A 25 7.50 -4.78 -19.13
C SER A 25 6.06 -4.60 -19.57
N LYS A 26 5.13 -4.83 -18.64
CA LYS A 26 3.70 -4.68 -18.88
C LYS A 26 3.52 -3.28 -19.44
N ASN A 27 3.01 -3.22 -20.67
CA ASN A 27 2.46 -2.02 -21.27
C ASN A 27 1.65 -1.29 -20.20
N ILE A 28 2.15 -0.14 -19.72
CA ILE A 28 1.30 0.86 -19.09
C ILE A 28 0.36 1.27 -20.22
N SER A 29 -0.81 0.63 -20.28
CA SER A 29 -1.94 1.16 -21.02
C SER A 29 -2.17 2.56 -20.46
N SER A 30 -1.95 3.59 -21.28
CA SER A 30 -2.26 4.96 -20.88
C SER A 30 -3.77 5.04 -20.75
N TYR A 31 -4.26 4.85 -19.53
CA TYR A 31 -5.67 4.96 -19.23
C TYR A 31 -6.11 6.39 -19.55
N GLY A 32 -6.92 6.57 -20.60
CA GLY A 32 -7.44 7.87 -21.04
C GLY A 32 -8.64 8.35 -20.22
N GLY A 33 -8.84 7.79 -19.04
CA GLY A 33 -9.92 8.19 -18.12
C GLY A 33 -9.62 9.48 -17.38
N PRO A 34 -10.58 9.99 -16.58
CA PRO A 34 -10.46 11.24 -15.88
C PRO A 34 -9.26 11.20 -14.93
N SER A 35 -8.33 12.12 -15.15
CA SER A 35 -7.13 12.26 -14.35
C SER A 35 -7.41 13.12 -13.12
N PHE A 36 -7.74 12.48 -12.01
CA PHE A 36 -7.80 13.17 -10.72
C PHE A 36 -6.41 13.31 -10.12
N LEU A 37 -6.08 14.50 -9.65
CA LEU A 37 -4.85 14.78 -8.92
C LEU A 37 -5.09 14.57 -7.43
N CYS A 38 -4.11 13.97 -6.75
CA CYS A 38 -4.10 13.85 -5.31
C CYS A 38 -3.84 15.22 -4.69
N SER A 39 -4.74 15.69 -3.84
CA SER A 39 -4.62 16.99 -3.17
C SER A 39 -3.37 17.12 -2.27
N ILE A 40 -2.86 16.01 -1.74
CA ILE A 40 -1.67 15.99 -0.86
C ILE A 40 -0.35 16.02 -1.65
N CYS A 41 -0.24 15.22 -2.72
CA CYS A 41 1.04 15.05 -3.42
C CYS A 41 1.07 15.60 -4.85
N GLY A 42 -0.06 16.08 -5.37
CA GLY A 42 -0.22 16.63 -6.72
C GLY A 42 -0.08 15.61 -7.86
N LYS A 43 0.06 14.31 -7.55
CA LYS A 43 0.21 13.25 -8.57
C LYS A 43 -1.13 12.64 -8.92
N ASN A 44 -1.25 12.12 -10.14
CA ASN A 44 -2.46 11.41 -10.58
C ASN A 44 -2.79 10.22 -9.66
N ILE A 45 -4.08 10.08 -9.37
CA ILE A 45 -4.66 8.94 -8.68
C ILE A 45 -4.92 7.86 -9.72
N ARG A 46 -4.14 6.78 -9.66
CA ARG A 46 -4.28 5.63 -10.58
C ARG A 46 -5.48 4.76 -10.25
N ASP A 47 -5.76 4.62 -8.96
CA ASP A 47 -6.88 3.84 -8.46
C ASP A 47 -7.79 4.77 -7.66
N LEU A 48 -8.85 5.22 -8.32
CA LEU A 48 -9.85 6.10 -7.74
C LEU A 48 -10.78 5.38 -6.77
N SER A 49 -10.87 4.04 -6.85
CA SER A 49 -11.68 3.24 -5.93
C SER A 49 -11.11 3.22 -4.52
N SER A 50 -9.78 3.32 -4.38
CA SER A 50 -9.08 3.42 -3.10
C SER A 50 -8.80 4.86 -2.66
N ALA A 51 -9.21 5.86 -3.44
CA ALA A 51 -9.03 7.25 -3.08
C ALA A 51 -9.98 7.68 -1.95
N ILE A 52 -9.43 8.45 -1.02
CA ILE A 52 -10.11 9.00 0.14
C ILE A 52 -10.27 10.50 -0.04
N THR A 53 -11.36 11.06 0.45
CA THR A 53 -11.58 12.50 0.45
C THR A 53 -10.70 13.15 1.50
N GLU A 54 -9.84 14.08 1.11
CA GLU A 54 -9.04 14.84 2.07
C GLU A 54 -9.95 15.80 2.85
N LYS A 55 -9.83 15.77 4.19
CA LYS A 55 -10.69 16.54 5.10
C LYS A 55 -10.60 18.06 4.93
N SER A 56 -9.44 18.59 4.54
CA SER A 56 -9.19 20.02 4.38
C SER A 56 -9.71 20.59 3.06
N THR A 57 -9.56 19.85 1.98
CA THR A 57 -9.84 20.32 0.61
C THR A 57 -11.15 19.78 0.05
N GLY A 58 -11.64 18.65 0.56
CA GLY A 58 -12.77 17.93 -0.03
C GLY A 58 -12.44 17.23 -1.36
N GLU A 59 -11.17 17.26 -1.77
CA GLU A 59 -10.68 16.66 -3.00
C GLU A 59 -10.15 15.24 -2.77
N PRO A 60 -10.04 14.40 -3.83
CA PRO A 60 -9.51 13.07 -3.66
C PRO A 60 -8.01 13.09 -3.37
N ALA A 61 -7.59 12.23 -2.46
CA ALA A 61 -6.21 11.98 -2.11
C ALA A 61 -5.91 10.48 -2.16
N HIS A 62 -4.63 10.14 -2.36
CA HIS A 62 -4.21 8.74 -2.21
C HIS A 62 -4.35 8.31 -0.76
N PHE A 63 -4.84 7.09 -0.55
CA PHE A 63 -4.88 6.42 0.75
C PHE A 63 -3.52 6.51 1.50
N ASP A 64 -2.42 6.18 0.81
CA ASP A 64 -1.07 6.24 1.40
C ASP A 64 -0.64 7.66 1.77
N CYS A 65 -1.11 8.68 1.04
CA CYS A 65 -0.81 10.07 1.35
C CYS A 65 -1.52 10.50 2.64
N ILE A 66 -2.77 10.07 2.85
CA ILE A 66 -3.50 10.32 4.09
C ILE A 66 -2.77 9.69 5.27
N ILE A 67 -2.37 8.41 5.18
CA ILE A 67 -1.63 7.73 6.25
C ILE A 67 -0.35 8.49 6.61
N LYS A 68 0.42 8.90 5.60
CA LYS A 68 1.66 9.66 5.83
C LYS A 68 1.40 11.02 6.45
N ASN A 69 0.33 11.69 6.06
CA ASN A 69 -0.04 12.98 6.63
C ASN A 69 -0.46 12.84 8.10
N LEU A 70 -1.30 11.84 8.39
CA LEU A 70 -1.69 11.51 9.76
C LEU A 70 -0.46 11.13 10.62
N ALA A 71 0.47 10.35 10.09
CA ALA A 71 1.68 9.96 10.81
C ALA A 71 2.56 11.15 11.21
N LYS A 72 2.63 12.17 10.33
CA LYS A 72 3.35 13.42 10.61
C LYS A 72 2.64 14.27 11.64
N ASN A 73 1.31 14.40 11.54
CA ASN A 73 0.53 15.25 12.44
C ASN A 73 0.46 14.68 13.86
N GLU A 74 0.37 13.36 13.99
CA GLU A 74 0.23 12.67 15.28
C GLU A 74 1.57 12.30 15.93
N SER A 75 2.71 12.57 15.27
CA SER A 75 4.07 12.24 15.77
C SER A 75 4.21 10.79 16.26
N VAL A 76 3.78 9.85 15.42
CA VAL A 76 3.74 8.41 15.70
C VAL A 76 5.13 7.89 16.10
N LYS A 77 5.23 7.20 17.25
CA LYS A 77 6.50 6.65 17.78
C LYS A 77 6.94 5.40 17.01
N GLU A 78 8.18 4.94 17.24
CA GLU A 78 8.76 3.77 16.55
C GLU A 78 7.95 2.47 16.72
N ASN A 79 7.32 2.26 17.89
CA ASN A 79 6.48 1.09 18.16
C ASN A 79 5.02 1.26 17.75
N GLU A 80 4.67 2.43 17.21
CA GLU A 80 3.32 2.77 16.83
C GLU A 80 3.14 2.71 15.31
N LYS A 81 1.94 2.34 14.85
CA LYS A 81 1.58 2.37 13.43
C LYS A 81 0.19 2.92 13.23
N ILE A 82 0.01 3.64 12.13
CA ILE A 82 -1.33 4.01 11.66
C ILE A 82 -1.88 2.88 10.80
N VAL A 83 -3.09 2.46 11.12
CA VAL A 83 -3.86 1.46 10.38
C VAL A 83 -5.23 2.01 10.02
N TYR A 84 -5.81 1.49 8.96
CA TYR A 84 -7.20 1.81 8.62
C TYR A 84 -8.12 0.80 9.29
N LEU A 85 -9.09 1.31 10.06
CA LEU A 85 -10.05 0.49 10.81
C LEU A 85 -11.33 0.21 10.01
N GLY A 86 -11.54 0.95 8.90
CA GLY A 86 -12.77 0.88 8.12
C GLY A 86 -13.66 2.10 8.32
N ASN A 87 -14.67 2.27 7.44
CA ASN A 87 -15.69 3.32 7.52
C ASN A 87 -15.13 4.75 7.70
N GLY A 88 -14.04 5.09 7.00
CA GLY A 88 -13.44 6.43 7.10
C GLY A 88 -12.59 6.65 8.35
N LYS A 89 -12.32 5.60 9.14
CA LYS A 89 -11.58 5.70 10.39
C LYS A 89 -10.19 5.10 10.31
N PHE A 90 -9.25 5.79 10.93
CA PHE A 90 -7.88 5.33 11.13
C PHE A 90 -7.64 5.09 12.62
N GLY A 91 -6.65 4.25 12.94
CA GLY A 91 -6.25 3.99 14.31
C GLY A 91 -4.74 4.03 14.44
N ILE A 92 -4.24 4.50 15.57
CA ILE A 92 -2.85 4.33 15.99
C ILE A 92 -2.81 3.09 16.87
N ILE A 93 -2.04 2.09 16.45
CA ILE A 93 -1.82 0.86 17.21
C ILE A 93 -0.41 0.84 17.80
N ASN A 94 -0.26 0.32 19.02
CA ASN A 94 1.04 0.00 19.62
C ASN A 94 1.29 -1.50 19.54
N TYR A 95 2.51 -1.89 19.21
CA TYR A 95 2.98 -3.26 19.39
C TYR A 95 3.77 -3.35 20.69
N GLU A 96 3.24 -4.07 21.69
CA GLU A 96 3.95 -4.28 22.97
C GLU A 96 5.26 -5.05 22.80
N ASN A 97 5.37 -5.88 21.74
CA ASN A 97 6.57 -6.65 21.43
C ASN A 97 6.76 -6.77 19.92
N ASN A 98 8.02 -6.78 19.48
CA ASN A 98 8.44 -6.95 18.07
C ASN A 98 7.98 -8.27 17.39
N GLN A 99 7.25 -9.12 18.10
CA GLN A 99 6.67 -10.36 17.58
C GLN A 99 5.29 -10.17 16.92
N ASN A 100 4.75 -8.93 16.87
CA ASN A 100 3.52 -8.56 16.14
C ASN A 100 2.25 -9.35 16.47
N LYS A 101 2.22 -10.17 17.53
CA LYS A 101 1.06 -11.01 17.88
C LYS A 101 -0.03 -10.26 18.63
N ASN A 102 0.36 -9.32 19.50
CA ASN A 102 -0.56 -8.52 20.28
C ASN A 102 -0.34 -7.05 19.94
N PHE A 103 -1.43 -6.36 19.63
CA PHE A 103 -1.44 -4.91 19.44
C PHE A 103 -2.62 -4.30 20.19
N GLN A 104 -2.49 -3.05 20.59
CA GLN A 104 -3.55 -2.28 21.22
C GLN A 104 -3.82 -1.04 20.39
N ILE A 105 -5.10 -0.70 20.18
CA ILE A 105 -5.49 0.57 19.56
C ILE A 105 -5.38 1.64 20.64
N ILE A 106 -4.40 2.53 20.50
CA ILE A 106 -4.15 3.63 21.43
C ILE A 106 -5.10 4.80 21.14
N LYS A 107 -5.39 5.02 19.85
CA LYS A 107 -6.17 6.16 19.40
C LYS A 107 -6.95 5.82 18.15
N GLU A 108 -8.20 6.25 18.09
CA GLU A 108 -9.05 6.23 16.90
C GLU A 108 -9.14 7.64 16.33
N ILE A 109 -9.05 7.76 15.01
CA ILE A 109 -9.04 9.01 14.25
C ILE A 109 -10.13 8.89 13.20
N GLU A 110 -11.23 9.60 13.41
CA GLU A 110 -12.27 9.76 12.40
C GLU A 110 -11.79 10.74 11.33
N TYR A 111 -11.61 10.25 10.11
CA TYR A 111 -11.01 11.01 9.01
C TYR A 111 -12.03 11.41 7.95
N GLU A 112 -12.83 10.47 7.47
CA GLU A 112 -14.03 10.76 6.67
C GLU A 112 -15.26 10.68 7.56
N GLU A 113 -16.11 11.71 7.51
CA GLU A 113 -17.44 11.64 8.09
C GLU A 113 -18.28 10.64 7.29
N ALA A 114 -19.08 9.83 7.98
CA ALA A 114 -20.09 8.99 7.35
C ALA A 114 -21.23 9.88 6.81
N LYS A 115 -21.00 10.51 5.66
CA LYS A 115 -22.02 11.28 4.96
C LYS A 115 -22.91 10.33 4.17
N GLU A 116 -24.22 10.58 4.21
CA GLU A 116 -25.19 9.85 3.38
C GLU A 116 -24.94 10.11 1.88
N GLU A 117 -24.42 11.29 1.55
CA GLU A 117 -24.10 11.70 0.19
C GLU A 117 -22.62 11.47 -0.15
N GLN A 118 -22.37 10.87 -1.32
CA GLN A 118 -21.02 10.70 -1.84
C GLN A 118 -20.43 12.04 -2.29
N PRO A 119 -19.11 12.26 -2.08
CA PRO A 119 -18.46 13.50 -2.49
C PRO A 119 -18.55 13.71 -4.01
N ASP A 120 -18.64 14.97 -4.43
CA ASP A 120 -18.87 15.35 -5.82
C ASP A 120 -17.88 14.73 -6.81
N TRP A 121 -16.62 14.59 -6.40
CA TRP A 121 -15.58 13.99 -7.23
C TRP A 121 -15.86 12.51 -7.54
N ARG A 122 -16.53 11.77 -6.65
CA ARG A 122 -16.98 10.39 -6.91
C ARG A 122 -18.18 10.34 -7.86
N ASN A 123 -19.07 11.32 -7.79
CA ASN A 123 -20.21 11.41 -8.71
C ASN A 123 -19.76 11.70 -10.16
N ARG A 124 -18.67 12.44 -10.33
CA ARG A 124 -18.04 12.67 -11.65
C ARG A 124 -17.55 11.38 -12.29
N LEU A 125 -17.03 10.41 -11.52
CA LEU A 125 -16.64 9.08 -12.03
C LEU A 125 -17.80 8.34 -12.68
N LYS A 126 -18.98 8.39 -12.07
CA LYS A 126 -20.16 7.68 -12.57
C LYS A 126 -20.65 8.22 -13.91
N LYS A 127 -20.48 9.52 -14.16
CA LYS A 127 -20.93 10.19 -15.39
C LYS A 127 -20.06 9.92 -16.61
N GLU A 128 -18.82 9.46 -16.43
CA GLU A 128 -17.90 9.18 -17.55
C GLU A 128 -17.79 7.69 -17.90
N ILE A 129 -18.37 6.82 -17.07
CA ILE A 129 -18.40 5.36 -17.31
C ILE A 129 -19.74 4.91 -17.96
N LEU A 130 -20.77 5.74 -17.90
CA LEU A 130 -22.09 5.56 -18.53
C LEU A 130 -22.20 6.39 -19.81
#